data_AF-Q5QZH1-F1
#
_entry.id   AF-Q5QZH1-F1
#
_cell.length_a   1.000
_cell.length_b   1.000
_cell.length_c   1.000
_cell.angle_alpha   90.00
_cell.angle_beta   90.00
_cell.angle_gamma   90.00
#
_symmetry.space_group_name_H-M   'P 1'
#
loop_
_entity.id
_entity.type
_entity.pdbx_description
1 polymer ?
#
loop_
_entity_poly.entity_id
_entity_poly.type
_entity_poly.pdbx_seq_one_letter_code
_entity_poly.pdbx_strand_id
1 'polypeptide(L)'
;MDKILVIDDDNKKRSEVVSNLRRQLQQDSVEVVEVDDSVCETLLKPSEKVGANNSTEKQFERYLTDNPDIKLVVVDHDLSGYNSKLSESVVSDACKLAGVPHCRYSRVMSKQTPRQRIKELVQRAHLYSAKLDLKGTGNEDIELIPEDIVRIHSIYLGFEELRERINKLEKQDFVNEDNTRKDIVDIATEILDKDDMEPILSGYARSFNLYGDYVELLEAIDNENSDEDSVILKFKTGLAYLIGFWLYNSVLKFPGVILKSEAAASYLDLNYDDFIENKQQFNSALYTGPFSQKTKYEFWWRFDLDDILIDEEVDSGYQLLLKKGIECKQSACLECGESAGYFCLVKEAPVCKKHSIGALDWMPRGADLSRIATEAYELYHPYLESKN
;
A
#
# COMPACT_ATOMS: atom_id res chain seq x y z
N MET A 1 23.13 6.15 -7.34
CA MET A 1 22.44 6.67 -6.15
C MET A 1 20.98 6.63 -6.50
N ASP A 2 20.15 6.01 -5.66
CA ASP A 2 18.73 5.87 -5.97
C ASP A 2 18.03 7.23 -5.90
N LYS A 3 16.95 7.37 -6.67
CA LYS A 3 16.24 8.63 -6.87
C LYS A 3 14.75 8.49 -6.58
N ILE A 4 14.19 9.52 -5.96
CA ILE A 4 12.75 9.76 -5.89
C ILE A 4 12.43 10.96 -6.79
N LEU A 5 11.59 10.75 -7.79
CA LEU A 5 11.16 11.79 -8.73
C LEU A 5 9.88 12.46 -8.25
N VAL A 6 9.90 13.78 -8.06
CA VAL A 6 8.73 14.57 -7.69
C VAL A 6 8.20 15.36 -8.89
N ILE A 7 6.90 15.23 -9.16
CA ILE A 7 6.18 15.86 -10.28
C ILE A 7 5.02 16.69 -9.71
N ASP A 8 5.11 18.01 -9.85
CA ASP A 8 4.11 18.98 -9.39
C ASP A 8 4.29 20.28 -10.18
N ASP A 9 3.20 20.78 -10.74
CA ASP A 9 3.16 21.98 -11.57
C ASP A 9 3.22 23.29 -10.74
N ASP A 10 2.94 23.23 -9.44
CA ASP A 10 3.07 24.33 -8.51
C ASP A 10 4.46 24.31 -7.84
N ASN A 11 5.34 25.21 -8.31
CA ASN A 11 6.70 25.36 -7.79
C ASN A 11 6.78 25.49 -6.26
N LYS A 12 5.81 26.14 -5.62
CA LYS A 12 5.81 26.32 -4.16
C LYS A 12 5.50 25.00 -3.47
N LYS A 13 4.49 24.27 -3.95
CA LYS A 13 4.13 22.96 -3.40
C LYS A 13 5.25 21.94 -3.62
N ARG A 14 5.79 21.88 -4.84
CA ARG A 14 6.91 21.00 -5.19
C ARG A 14 8.09 21.22 -4.25
N SER A 15 8.49 22.47 -4.04
CA SER A 15 9.59 22.82 -3.13
C SER A 15 9.34 22.37 -1.68
N GLU A 16 8.11 22.46 -1.19
CA GLU A 16 7.73 22.01 0.15
C GLU A 16 7.81 20.49 0.29
N VAL A 17 7.29 19.73 -0.69
CA VAL A 17 7.38 18.26 -0.70
C VAL A 17 8.83 17.81 -0.80
N VAL A 18 9.59 18.38 -1.74
CA VAL A 18 10.99 18.06 -1.98
C VAL A 18 11.85 18.37 -0.75
N SER A 19 11.69 19.53 -0.12
CA SER A 19 12.46 19.89 1.08
C SER A 19 12.15 18.97 2.26
N ASN A 20 10.89 18.62 2.48
CA ASN A 20 10.50 17.67 3.53
C ASN A 20 11.01 16.26 3.26
N LEU A 21 10.93 15.77 2.02
CA LEU A 21 11.49 14.47 1.64
C LEU A 21 13.00 14.44 1.82
N ARG A 22 13.71 15.47 1.35
CA ARG A 22 15.17 15.58 1.56
C ARG A 22 15.53 15.58 3.04
N ARG A 23 14.74 16.25 3.89
CA ARG A 23 14.92 16.22 5.36
C ARG A 23 14.68 14.83 5.95
N GLN A 24 13.64 14.14 5.51
CA GLN A 24 13.31 12.78 5.97
C GLN A 24 14.33 11.73 5.52
N LEU A 25 14.96 11.93 4.36
CA LEU A 25 15.89 11.01 3.71
C LEU A 25 17.37 11.39 3.94
N GLN A 26 17.70 12.34 4.82
CA GLN A 26 19.09 12.81 5.01
C GLN A 26 20.07 11.70 5.40
N GLN A 27 19.58 10.64 6.04
CA GLN A 27 20.38 9.50 6.47
C GLN A 27 20.45 8.38 5.43
N ASP A 28 19.64 8.49 4.37
CA ASP A 28 19.52 7.47 3.32
C ASP A 28 20.32 7.91 2.09
N SER A 29 20.86 6.94 1.34
CA SER A 29 21.60 7.22 0.10
C SER A 29 20.64 7.45 -1.09
N VAL A 30 19.66 8.34 -0.89
CA VAL A 30 18.56 8.60 -1.83
C VAL A 30 18.50 10.08 -2.21
N GLU A 31 18.50 10.36 -3.51
CA GLU A 31 18.41 11.71 -4.05
C GLU A 31 16.96 12.05 -4.40
N VAL A 32 16.48 13.21 -3.98
CA VAL A 32 15.16 13.72 -4.40
C VAL A 32 15.35 14.66 -5.59
N VAL A 33 14.91 14.20 -6.76
CA VAL A 33 14.95 14.93 -8.02
C VAL A 33 13.55 15.46 -8.35
N GLU A 34 13.49 16.65 -8.94
CA GLU A 34 12.25 17.29 -9.35
C GLU A 34 12.17 17.38 -10.87
N VAL A 35 10.96 17.26 -11.41
CA VAL A 35 10.70 17.56 -12.82
C VAL A 35 10.63 19.08 -12.97
N ASP A 36 11.61 19.64 -13.66
CA ASP A 36 11.56 21.02 -14.12
C ASP A 36 10.95 21.10 -15.54
N ASP A 37 10.74 22.32 -16.02
CA ASP A 37 10.19 22.57 -17.35
C ASP A 37 11.02 21.91 -18.48
N SER A 38 12.32 21.69 -18.27
CA SER A 38 13.21 21.06 -19.26
C SER A 38 12.99 19.54 -19.38
N VAL A 39 12.66 18.88 -18.27
CA VAL A 39 12.23 17.48 -18.26
C VAL A 39 10.86 17.35 -18.92
N CYS A 40 9.91 18.25 -18.63
CA CYS A 40 8.64 18.32 -19.36
C CYS A 40 8.85 18.50 -20.87
N GLU A 41 9.74 19.40 -21.30
CA GLU A 41 10.08 19.55 -22.72
C GLU A 41 10.68 18.28 -23.33
N THR A 42 11.49 17.54 -22.57
CA THR A 42 12.11 16.27 -23.02
C THR A 42 11.08 15.14 -23.11
N LEU A 43 10.12 15.10 -22.18
CA LEU A 43 9.00 14.15 -22.14
C LEU A 43 7.91 14.41 -23.19
N LEU A 44 7.97 15.55 -23.89
CA LEU A 44 6.95 15.98 -24.85
C LEU A 44 7.52 16.20 -26.26
N LYS A 45 8.82 15.99 -26.49
CA LYS A 45 9.40 16.08 -27.83
C LYS A 45 8.83 14.94 -28.67
N PRO A 46 8.08 15.23 -29.76
CA PRO A 46 7.65 14.19 -30.67
C PRO A 46 8.90 13.53 -31.25
N SER A 47 9.09 12.23 -31.01
CA SER A 47 10.07 11.44 -31.76
C SER A 47 9.89 11.70 -33.27
N GLU A 48 10.91 12.30 -33.91
CA GLU A 48 10.93 12.54 -35.36
C GLU A 48 10.89 11.23 -36.19
N LYS A 49 11.07 10.07 -35.54
CA LYS A 49 10.93 8.77 -36.20
C LYS A 49 9.45 8.40 -36.35
N VAL A 50 8.93 8.69 -37.54
CA VAL A 50 7.64 8.24 -38.07
C VAL A 50 7.56 6.71 -38.00
N GLY A 51 6.76 6.16 -37.09
CA GLY A 51 6.40 4.73 -37.09
C GLY A 51 6.16 4.05 -35.73
N ALA A 52 6.60 4.63 -34.61
CA ALA A 52 6.33 4.07 -33.28
C ALA A 52 5.13 4.77 -32.61
N ASN A 53 4.26 4.02 -31.92
CA ASN A 53 3.21 4.58 -31.06
C ASN A 53 3.83 5.59 -30.08
N ASN A 54 3.62 6.88 -30.36
CA ASN A 54 4.34 7.99 -29.74
C ASN A 54 3.48 8.65 -28.66
N SER A 55 2.83 7.85 -27.83
CA SER A 55 1.97 8.36 -26.76
C SER A 55 2.81 8.92 -25.62
N THR A 56 2.27 9.87 -24.86
CA THR A 56 2.99 10.53 -23.75
C THR A 56 3.38 9.49 -22.69
N GLU A 57 2.52 8.50 -22.43
CA GLU A 57 2.76 7.40 -21.49
C GLU A 57 4.00 6.60 -21.91
N LYS A 58 4.12 6.26 -23.20
CA LYS A 58 5.27 5.51 -23.75
C LYS A 58 6.57 6.33 -23.76
N GLN A 59 6.49 7.65 -23.90
CA GLN A 59 7.67 8.51 -23.77
C GLN A 59 8.15 8.55 -22.31
N PHE A 60 7.22 8.65 -21.36
CA PHE A 60 7.58 8.67 -19.95
C PHE A 60 8.03 7.31 -19.41
N GLU A 61 7.43 6.20 -19.86
CA GLU A 61 7.94 4.84 -19.62
C GLU A 61 9.41 4.74 -20.04
N ARG A 62 9.75 5.16 -21.27
CA ARG A 62 11.14 5.14 -21.76
C ARG A 62 12.07 5.97 -20.89
N TYR A 63 11.63 7.16 -20.49
CA TYR A 63 12.41 7.99 -19.57
C TYR A 63 12.71 7.24 -18.26
N LEU A 64 11.73 6.56 -17.67
CA LEU A 64 11.94 5.78 -16.45
C LEU A 64 12.87 4.58 -16.70
N THR A 65 12.73 3.88 -17.83
CA THR A 65 13.62 2.77 -18.21
C THR A 65 15.05 3.24 -18.46
N ASP A 66 15.25 4.40 -19.07
CA ASP A 66 16.56 5.01 -19.31
C ASP A 66 17.19 5.59 -18.03
N ASN A 67 16.41 5.75 -16.96
CA ASN A 67 16.84 6.24 -15.65
C ASN A 67 16.47 5.22 -14.55
N PRO A 68 17.10 4.02 -14.54
CA PRO A 68 16.74 2.93 -13.65
C PRO A 68 17.07 3.19 -12.17
N ASP A 69 17.78 4.28 -11.88
CA ASP A 69 17.99 4.79 -10.53
C ASP A 69 16.75 5.50 -9.97
N ILE A 70 15.75 5.84 -10.78
CA ILE A 70 14.45 6.32 -10.28
C ILE A 70 13.67 5.13 -9.71
N LYS A 71 13.58 5.10 -8.38
CA LYS A 71 12.95 4.01 -7.63
C LYS A 71 11.53 4.32 -7.19
N LEU A 72 11.14 5.58 -7.10
CA LEU A 72 9.76 5.97 -6.76
C LEU A 72 9.41 7.29 -7.46
N VAL A 73 8.17 7.38 -7.97
CA VAL A 73 7.61 8.63 -8.49
C VAL A 73 6.57 9.17 -7.49
N VAL A 74 6.65 10.46 -7.17
CA VAL A 74 5.69 11.17 -6.32
C VAL A 74 5.05 12.25 -7.18
N VAL A 75 3.73 12.16 -7.39
CA VAL A 75 3.02 13.00 -8.36
C VAL A 75 1.83 13.72 -7.71
N ASP A 76 1.68 15.01 -7.98
CA ASP A 76 0.49 15.76 -7.59
C ASP A 76 -0.74 15.28 -8.39
N HIS A 77 -1.91 15.32 -7.75
CA HIS A 77 -3.14 14.91 -8.39
C HIS A 77 -3.56 15.83 -9.55
N ASP A 78 -3.25 17.13 -9.47
CA ASP A 78 -3.68 18.13 -10.43
C ASP A 78 -2.48 18.76 -11.13
N LEU A 79 -2.11 18.19 -12.28
CA LEU A 79 -1.00 18.68 -13.12
C LEU A 79 -1.45 19.68 -14.19
N SER A 80 -2.63 20.29 -14.04
CA SER A 80 -3.26 21.12 -15.09
C SER A 80 -2.52 22.43 -15.40
N GLY A 81 -1.61 22.87 -14.52
CA GLY A 81 -0.72 24.01 -14.71
C GLY A 81 0.46 23.73 -15.64
N TYR A 82 0.80 22.47 -15.92
CA TYR A 82 1.71 22.18 -17.02
C TYR A 82 0.99 22.41 -18.36
N ASN A 83 1.60 23.17 -19.27
CA ASN A 83 1.11 23.35 -20.65
C ASN A 83 1.31 22.10 -21.53
N SER A 84 1.24 20.91 -20.93
CA SER A 84 1.62 19.63 -21.51
C SER A 84 0.43 18.67 -21.60
N LYS A 85 0.65 17.50 -22.24
CA LYS A 85 -0.29 16.37 -22.17
C LYS A 85 -0.06 15.50 -20.92
N LEU A 86 0.79 15.93 -19.99
CA LEU A 86 1.08 15.19 -18.77
C LEU A 86 -0.11 15.32 -17.81
N SER A 87 -0.64 14.18 -17.39
CA SER A 87 -1.65 14.07 -16.34
C SER A 87 -1.22 13.01 -15.33
N GLU A 88 -1.86 12.98 -14.17
CA GLU A 88 -1.61 11.92 -13.18
C GLU A 88 -1.85 10.52 -13.75
N SER A 89 -2.89 10.35 -14.59
CA SER A 89 -3.14 9.07 -15.26
C SER A 89 -2.01 8.65 -16.19
N VAL A 90 -1.47 9.60 -16.97
CA VAL A 90 -0.33 9.36 -17.87
C VAL A 90 0.91 8.92 -17.09
N VAL A 91 1.16 9.58 -15.94
CA VAL A 91 2.25 9.23 -15.02
C VAL A 91 2.05 7.83 -14.45
N SER A 92 0.84 7.53 -13.94
CA SER A 92 0.48 6.22 -13.39
C SER A 92 0.66 5.09 -14.41
N ASP A 93 0.18 5.28 -15.64
CA ASP A 93 0.26 4.26 -16.70
C ASP A 93 1.71 4.02 -17.13
N ALA A 94 2.51 5.07 -17.28
CA ALA A 94 3.94 4.95 -17.55
C ALA A 94 4.69 4.24 -16.41
N CYS A 95 4.36 4.54 -15.16
CA CYS A 95 4.91 3.89 -13.98
C CYS A 95 4.56 2.39 -13.95
N LYS A 96 3.31 2.02 -14.28
CA LYS A 96 2.88 0.62 -14.42
C LYS A 96 3.70 -0.10 -15.49
N LEU A 97 3.87 0.51 -16.67
CA LEU A 97 4.63 -0.08 -17.77
C LEU A 97 6.12 -0.26 -17.44
N ALA A 98 6.71 0.71 -16.72
CA ALA A 98 8.10 0.66 -16.29
C ALA A 98 8.32 -0.18 -15.02
N GLY A 99 7.26 -0.61 -14.33
CA GLY A 99 7.34 -1.27 -13.03
C GLY A 99 7.94 -0.38 -11.93
N VAL A 100 7.82 0.94 -12.07
CA VAL A 100 8.28 1.91 -11.05
C VAL A 100 7.09 2.29 -10.17
N PRO A 101 7.14 2.08 -8.85
CA PRO A 101 6.03 2.45 -7.98
C PRO A 101 5.81 3.96 -7.99
N HIS A 102 4.57 4.36 -7.72
CA HIS A 102 4.23 5.78 -7.60
C HIS A 102 3.26 6.10 -6.45
N CYS A 103 3.44 7.29 -5.90
CA CYS A 103 2.57 7.89 -4.90
C CYS A 103 1.86 9.09 -5.52
N ARG A 104 0.54 9.14 -5.42
CA ARG A 104 -0.23 10.34 -5.72
C ARG A 104 -0.46 11.10 -4.44
N TYR A 105 -0.18 12.40 -4.43
CA TYR A 105 -0.63 13.25 -3.34
C TYR A 105 -1.68 14.27 -3.78
N SER A 106 -2.50 14.66 -2.82
CA SER A 106 -3.42 15.79 -2.96
C SER A 106 -3.44 16.58 -1.67
N ARG A 107 -3.60 17.91 -1.75
CA ARG A 107 -3.86 18.70 -0.54
C ARG A 107 -5.31 18.58 -0.11
N VAL A 108 -5.52 18.26 1.16
CA VAL A 108 -6.85 18.33 1.77
C VAL A 108 -6.86 19.51 2.73
N MET A 109 -7.72 20.50 2.46
CA MET A 109 -7.87 21.68 3.31
C MET A 109 -8.65 21.39 4.61
N SER A 110 -9.26 20.22 4.73
CA SER A 110 -10.07 19.80 5.89
C SER A 110 -9.91 18.30 6.17
N LYS A 111 -10.35 17.83 7.35
CA LYS A 111 -10.44 16.38 7.58
C LYS A 111 -11.39 15.77 6.55
N GLN A 112 -10.97 14.65 5.94
CA GLN A 112 -11.86 13.90 5.05
C GLN A 112 -13.16 13.57 5.78
N THR A 113 -14.29 13.85 5.13
CA THR A 113 -15.59 13.40 5.62
C THR A 113 -15.69 11.88 5.51
N PRO A 114 -16.48 11.19 6.36
CA PRO A 114 -16.73 9.75 6.24
C PRO A 114 -17.19 9.35 4.83
N ARG A 115 -17.97 10.21 4.16
CA ARG A 115 -18.38 10.05 2.75
C ARG A 115 -17.19 9.98 1.79
N GLN A 116 -16.25 10.92 1.88
CA GLN A 116 -15.06 10.95 1.02
C GLN A 116 -14.21 9.71 1.26
N ARG A 117 -14.07 9.30 2.52
CA ARG A 117 -13.34 8.10 2.91
C ARG A 117 -13.95 6.82 2.35
N ILE A 118 -15.26 6.68 2.41
CA ILE A 118 -15.97 5.55 1.79
C ILE A 118 -15.78 5.55 0.28
N LYS A 119 -15.98 6.70 -0.38
CA LYS A 119 -15.77 6.81 -1.82
C LYS A 119 -14.35 6.39 -2.20
N GLU A 120 -13.37 6.78 -1.39
CA GLU A 120 -11.98 6.36 -1.57
C GLU A 120 -11.78 4.86 -1.34
N LEU A 121 -12.35 4.28 -0.28
CA LEU A 121 -12.26 2.84 -0.02
C LEU A 121 -12.84 2.02 -1.18
N VAL A 122 -14.00 2.41 -1.72
CA VAL A 122 -14.69 1.69 -2.80
C VAL A 122 -14.01 1.91 -4.15
N GLN A 123 -13.75 3.16 -4.54
CA GLN A 123 -13.27 3.47 -5.89
C GLN A 123 -11.78 3.24 -6.07
N ARG A 124 -11.00 3.19 -4.98
CA ARG A 124 -9.53 3.24 -5.05
C ARG A 124 -8.83 2.04 -4.43
N ALA A 125 -9.55 1.08 -3.86
CA ALA A 125 -8.95 -0.19 -3.44
C ALA A 125 -8.22 -0.92 -4.60
N HIS A 126 -8.65 -0.67 -5.83
CA HIS A 126 -8.16 -1.34 -7.03
C HIS A 126 -7.11 -0.54 -7.83
N LEU A 127 -6.67 0.61 -7.34
CA LEU A 127 -5.70 1.44 -8.07
C LEU A 127 -4.27 1.07 -7.67
N TYR A 128 -3.38 0.95 -8.66
CA TYR A 128 -1.93 0.84 -8.45
C TYR A 128 -1.30 2.19 -8.08
N SER A 129 -1.87 2.90 -7.12
CA SER A 129 -1.32 4.18 -6.63
C SER A 129 -1.44 4.25 -5.11
N ALA A 130 -0.41 4.77 -4.46
CA ALA A 130 -0.50 5.10 -3.04
C ALA A 130 -0.98 6.55 -2.91
N LYS A 131 -2.20 6.75 -2.40
CA LYS A 131 -2.75 8.09 -2.19
C LYS A 131 -2.29 8.67 -0.85
N LEU A 132 -1.86 9.92 -0.87
CA LEU A 132 -1.41 10.69 0.28
C LEU A 132 -2.16 12.01 0.35
N ASP A 133 -2.53 12.41 1.57
CA ASP A 133 -3.35 13.59 1.80
C ASP A 133 -2.54 14.61 2.57
N LEU A 134 -1.66 15.33 1.86
CA LEU A 134 -0.79 16.35 2.46
C LEU A 134 -1.66 17.41 3.13
N LYS A 135 -1.74 17.35 4.46
CA LYS A 135 -2.34 18.42 5.25
C LYS A 135 -1.45 19.64 5.08
N GLY A 136 -2.01 20.71 4.51
CA GLY A 136 -1.27 21.95 4.36
C GLY A 136 -0.76 22.41 5.72
N THR A 137 0.52 22.77 5.81
CA THR A 137 1.09 23.44 6.98
C THR A 137 0.53 24.88 7.01
N GLY A 138 -0.74 25.03 7.39
CA GLY A 138 -1.25 26.33 7.76
C GLY A 138 -0.46 26.78 8.98
N ASN A 139 0.46 27.73 8.77
CA ASN A 139 1.24 28.49 9.76
C ASN A 139 1.30 27.87 11.17
N GLU A 140 2.45 27.27 11.55
CA GLU A 140 3.27 27.73 12.70
C GLU A 140 4.39 26.76 13.14
N ASP A 141 4.36 25.46 12.80
CA ASP A 141 5.45 24.54 13.21
C ASP A 141 6.26 23.99 12.03
N ILE A 142 7.36 24.68 11.70
CA ILE A 142 8.33 24.32 10.64
C ILE A 142 9.11 23.03 10.98
N GLU A 143 9.07 22.55 12.22
CA GLU A 143 9.97 21.48 12.70
C GLU A 143 9.46 20.05 12.48
N LEU A 144 8.14 19.81 12.41
CA LEU A 144 7.61 18.45 12.25
C LEU A 144 7.51 18.05 10.77
N ILE A 145 8.06 16.89 10.42
CA ILE A 145 7.88 16.28 9.09
C ILE A 145 6.44 15.76 9.01
N PRO A 146 5.66 16.13 7.97
CA PRO A 146 4.29 15.63 7.83
C PRO A 146 4.23 14.09 7.80
N GLU A 147 3.21 13.52 8.44
CA GLU A 147 2.98 12.05 8.51
C GLU A 147 2.95 11.41 7.11
N ASP A 148 2.38 12.10 6.12
CA ASP A 148 2.35 11.65 4.73
C ASP A 148 3.75 11.60 4.09
N ILE A 149 4.69 12.46 4.49
CA ILE A 149 6.09 12.41 4.00
C ILE A 149 6.81 11.20 4.61
N VAL A 150 6.59 10.92 5.89
CA VAL A 150 7.07 9.69 6.53
C VAL A 150 6.50 8.46 5.80
N ARG A 151 5.23 8.53 5.40
CA ARG A 151 4.56 7.48 4.63
C ARG A 151 5.16 7.29 3.23
N ILE A 152 5.54 8.34 2.51
CA ILE A 152 6.29 8.23 1.23
C ILE A 152 7.58 7.44 1.45
N HIS A 153 8.33 7.77 2.51
CA HIS A 153 9.57 7.08 2.83
C HIS A 153 9.31 5.60 3.16
N SER A 154 8.29 5.28 3.96
CA SER A 154 7.90 3.89 4.23
C SER A 154 7.51 3.11 2.97
N ILE A 155 6.78 3.74 2.03
CA ILE A 155 6.44 3.15 0.73
C ILE A 155 7.71 2.87 -0.08
N TYR A 156 8.62 3.85 -0.18
CA TYR A 156 9.90 3.67 -0.85
C TYR A 156 10.66 2.45 -0.31
N LEU A 157 10.85 2.39 1.02
CA LEU A 157 11.58 1.29 1.66
C LEU A 157 10.88 -0.06 1.45
N GLY A 158 9.55 -0.11 1.50
CA GLY A 158 8.82 -1.35 1.25
C GLY A 158 8.98 -1.88 -0.18
N PHE A 159 8.98 -1.00 -1.19
CA PHE A 159 9.26 -1.41 -2.56
C PHE A 159 10.73 -1.79 -2.79
N GLU A 160 11.67 -1.12 -2.12
CA GLU A 160 13.09 -1.54 -2.16
C GLU A 160 13.28 -2.92 -1.54
N GLU A 161 12.71 -3.16 -0.37
CA GLU A 161 12.77 -4.48 0.28
C GLU A 161 12.16 -5.58 -0.61
N LEU A 162 11.03 -5.31 -1.26
CA LEU A 162 10.43 -6.24 -2.23
C LEU A 162 11.37 -6.51 -3.40
N ARG A 163 11.96 -5.47 -3.98
CA ARG A 163 12.92 -5.63 -5.09
C ARG A 163 14.13 -6.45 -4.65
N GLU A 164 14.67 -6.21 -3.46
CA GLU A 164 15.78 -7.00 -2.92
C GLU A 164 15.41 -8.47 -2.75
N ARG A 165 14.24 -8.77 -2.19
CA ARG A 165 13.75 -10.15 -1.99
C ARG A 165 13.51 -10.84 -3.34
N ILE A 166 12.80 -10.20 -4.27
CA ILE A 166 12.52 -10.75 -5.61
C ILE A 166 13.81 -10.94 -6.43
N ASN A 167 14.79 -10.04 -6.30
CA ASN A 167 16.04 -10.15 -7.04
C ASN A 167 16.87 -11.36 -6.59
N LYS A 168 16.72 -11.82 -5.34
CA LYS A 168 17.35 -13.05 -4.83
C LYS A 168 16.73 -14.34 -5.37
N LEU A 169 15.48 -14.28 -5.86
CA LEU A 169 14.82 -15.44 -6.46
C LEU A 169 15.48 -15.81 -7.80
N GLU A 170 15.71 -17.08 -8.02
CA GLU A 170 16.22 -17.65 -9.27
C GLU A 170 15.06 -18.15 -10.16
N LYS A 171 15.35 -18.55 -11.40
CA LYS A 171 14.31 -18.97 -12.37
C LYS A 171 13.45 -20.11 -11.86
N GLN A 172 14.07 -21.07 -11.17
CA GLN A 172 13.37 -22.22 -10.61
C GLN A 172 12.39 -21.84 -9.50
N ASP A 173 12.57 -20.69 -8.85
CA ASP A 173 11.70 -20.27 -7.76
C ASP A 173 10.35 -19.75 -8.29
N PHE A 174 10.26 -19.46 -9.60
CA PHE A 174 9.01 -19.05 -10.27
C PHE A 174 8.22 -20.22 -10.87
N VAL A 175 8.67 -21.46 -10.66
CA VAL A 175 7.99 -22.67 -11.15
C VAL A 175 7.71 -23.65 -10.02
N ASN A 176 6.63 -24.40 -10.14
CA ASN A 176 6.26 -25.51 -9.29
C ASN A 176 7.10 -26.76 -9.62
N GLU A 177 7.04 -27.77 -8.75
CA GLU A 177 7.72 -29.06 -8.96
C GLU A 177 7.31 -29.77 -10.26
N ASP A 178 6.08 -29.56 -10.72
CA ASP A 178 5.55 -30.09 -11.99
C ASP A 178 5.92 -29.24 -13.21
N ASN A 179 6.80 -28.25 -13.02
CA ASN A 179 7.28 -27.31 -14.03
C ASN A 179 6.20 -26.36 -14.58
N THR A 180 5.09 -26.20 -13.87
CA THR A 180 4.11 -25.12 -14.11
C THR A 180 4.57 -23.81 -13.46
N ARG A 181 4.10 -22.65 -13.93
CA ARG A 181 4.44 -21.36 -13.30
C ARG A 181 3.74 -21.23 -11.95
N LYS A 182 4.46 -20.77 -10.92
CA LYS A 182 3.84 -20.36 -9.65
C LYS A 182 2.88 -19.21 -9.88
N ASP A 183 1.81 -19.18 -9.09
CA ASP A 183 0.93 -18.04 -9.10
C ASP A 183 1.56 -16.86 -8.32
N ILE A 184 1.00 -15.66 -8.50
CA ILE A 184 1.56 -14.45 -7.88
C ILE A 184 1.40 -14.42 -6.35
N VAL A 185 0.42 -15.14 -5.80
CA VAL A 185 0.20 -15.26 -4.35
C VAL A 185 1.21 -16.23 -3.76
N ASP A 186 1.49 -17.36 -4.43
CA ASP A 186 2.56 -18.31 -4.07
C ASP A 186 3.93 -17.60 -3.98
N ILE A 187 4.23 -16.78 -4.99
CA ILE A 187 5.50 -16.03 -4.99
C ILE A 187 5.50 -15.00 -3.85
N ALA A 188 4.36 -14.37 -3.58
CA ALA A 188 4.28 -13.38 -2.51
C ALA A 188 4.37 -14.00 -1.10
N THR A 189 3.81 -15.18 -0.87
CA THR A 189 3.95 -15.89 0.41
C THR A 189 5.39 -16.31 0.67
N GLU A 190 6.10 -16.76 -0.36
CA GLU A 190 7.53 -17.06 -0.30
C GLU A 190 8.35 -15.80 0.03
N ILE A 191 8.06 -14.68 -0.63
CA ILE A 191 8.69 -13.38 -0.34
C ILE A 191 8.44 -12.94 1.11
N LEU A 192 7.30 -13.30 1.69
CA LEU A 192 6.92 -12.95 3.07
C LEU A 192 7.38 -13.97 4.10
N ASP A 193 8.05 -15.05 3.69
CA ASP A 193 8.45 -16.17 4.54
C ASP A 193 7.23 -16.83 5.25
N LYS A 194 6.11 -16.96 4.53
CA LYS A 194 4.80 -17.42 5.03
C LYS A 194 4.06 -18.31 4.01
N ASP A 195 4.73 -19.35 3.51
CA ASP A 195 4.24 -20.24 2.44
C ASP A 195 2.85 -20.85 2.73
N ASP A 196 2.54 -21.10 4.00
CA ASP A 196 1.29 -21.68 4.47
C ASP A 196 0.08 -20.71 4.42
N MET A 197 0.32 -19.43 4.13
CA MET A 197 -0.70 -18.39 4.10
C MET A 197 -1.35 -18.17 2.73
N GLU A 198 -0.95 -18.93 1.68
CA GLU A 198 -1.51 -18.80 0.32
C GLU A 198 -3.05 -18.82 0.31
N PRO A 199 -3.74 -19.78 0.94
CA PRO A 199 -5.19 -19.89 0.78
C PRO A 199 -5.94 -18.66 1.31
N ILE A 200 -5.37 -18.03 2.35
CA ILE A 200 -5.95 -16.85 3.01
C ILE A 200 -5.62 -15.59 2.19
N LEU A 201 -4.36 -15.45 1.76
CA LEU A 201 -3.92 -14.31 0.95
C LEU A 201 -4.56 -14.28 -0.44
N SER A 202 -4.87 -15.44 -1.02
CA SER A 202 -5.64 -15.57 -2.27
C SER A 202 -7.02 -14.90 -2.18
N GLY A 203 -7.60 -14.84 -0.97
CA GLY A 203 -8.82 -14.08 -0.68
C GLY A 203 -8.69 -12.58 -0.92
N TYR A 204 -7.47 -12.02 -0.90
CA TYR A 204 -7.18 -10.62 -1.23
C TYR A 204 -6.92 -10.40 -2.72
N ALA A 205 -6.37 -11.40 -3.43
CA ALA A 205 -5.98 -11.26 -4.82
C ALA A 205 -7.15 -10.93 -5.76
N ARG A 206 -8.40 -11.30 -5.41
CA ARG A 206 -9.61 -10.97 -6.19
C ARG A 206 -10.06 -9.51 -6.08
N SER A 207 -9.70 -8.85 -4.98
CA SER A 207 -9.96 -7.42 -4.79
C SER A 207 -9.00 -6.54 -5.57
N PHE A 208 -8.21 -7.12 -6.45
CA PHE A 208 -7.29 -6.43 -7.31
C PHE A 208 -7.35 -7.19 -8.65
N ASN A 209 -7.12 -6.56 -9.80
CA ASN A 209 -7.01 -7.33 -11.04
C ASN A 209 -5.64 -8.06 -11.10
N LEU A 210 -5.13 -8.52 -9.96
CA LEU A 210 -3.77 -8.98 -9.76
C LEU A 210 -3.42 -10.12 -10.70
N TYR A 211 -4.29 -11.13 -10.80
CA TYR A 211 -4.09 -12.25 -11.71
C TYR A 211 -4.11 -11.81 -13.18
N GLY A 212 -5.01 -10.90 -13.55
CA GLY A 212 -5.08 -10.37 -14.92
C GLY A 212 -3.80 -9.61 -15.29
N ASP A 213 -3.36 -8.70 -14.42
CA ASP A 213 -2.14 -7.92 -14.63
C ASP A 213 -0.86 -8.80 -14.57
N TYR A 214 -0.86 -9.87 -13.75
CA TYR A 214 0.22 -10.84 -13.74
C TYR A 214 0.28 -11.65 -15.04
N VAL A 215 -0.87 -12.05 -15.59
CA VAL A 215 -0.93 -12.69 -16.92
C VAL A 215 -0.42 -11.74 -18.00
N GLU A 216 -0.83 -10.46 -18.00
CA GLU A 216 -0.31 -9.45 -18.92
C GLU A 216 1.22 -9.31 -18.82
N LEU A 217 1.75 -9.32 -17.60
CA LEU A 217 3.20 -9.27 -17.36
C LEU A 217 3.90 -10.49 -17.96
N LEU A 218 3.36 -11.69 -17.72
CA LEU A 218 3.88 -12.95 -18.28
C LEU A 218 3.83 -12.97 -19.82
N GLU A 219 2.73 -12.52 -20.41
CA GLU A 219 2.59 -12.42 -21.88
C GLU A 219 3.57 -11.40 -22.49
N ALA A 220 3.81 -10.28 -21.81
CA ALA A 220 4.76 -9.27 -22.27
C ALA A 220 6.18 -9.85 -22.35
N ILE A 221 6.54 -10.73 -21.41
CA ILE A 221 7.82 -11.44 -21.36
C ILE A 221 7.93 -12.50 -22.45
N ASP A 222 6.90 -13.33 -22.60
CA ASP A 222 6.91 -14.43 -23.58
C ASP A 222 6.99 -13.93 -25.04
N ASN A 223 6.56 -12.68 -25.29
CA ASN A 223 6.61 -12.05 -26.60
C ASN A 223 7.87 -11.20 -26.86
N GLU A 224 8.75 -11.02 -25.87
CA GLU A 224 9.89 -10.11 -25.96
C GLU A 224 11.10 -10.82 -26.60
N ASN A 225 11.45 -10.46 -27.84
CA ASN A 225 12.65 -10.96 -28.54
C ASN A 225 13.92 -10.22 -28.09
N SER A 226 14.15 -10.14 -26.79
CA SER A 226 15.27 -9.44 -26.15
C SER A 226 16.26 -10.42 -25.53
N ASP A 227 17.39 -9.91 -25.06
CA ASP A 227 18.33 -10.67 -24.23
C ASP A 227 17.64 -11.20 -22.95
N GLU A 228 17.96 -12.43 -22.58
CA GLU A 228 17.26 -13.16 -21.51
C GLU A 228 17.36 -12.46 -20.14
N ASP A 229 18.50 -11.83 -19.84
CA ASP A 229 18.70 -11.11 -18.58
C ASP A 229 17.83 -9.85 -18.51
N SER A 230 17.66 -9.16 -19.63
CA SER A 230 16.78 -7.98 -19.72
C SER A 230 15.31 -8.35 -19.48
N VAL A 231 14.87 -9.50 -20.00
CA VAL A 231 13.50 -9.99 -19.85
C VAL A 231 13.22 -10.36 -18.39
N ILE A 232 14.15 -11.06 -17.73
CA ILE A 232 14.04 -11.41 -16.31
C ILE A 232 14.01 -10.17 -15.43
N LEU A 233 14.85 -9.18 -15.71
CA LEU A 233 14.88 -7.94 -14.94
C LEU A 233 13.54 -7.20 -15.02
N LYS A 234 12.95 -7.13 -16.22
CA LYS A 234 11.63 -6.52 -16.44
C LYS A 234 10.53 -7.29 -15.73
N PHE A 235 10.56 -8.63 -15.77
CA PHE A 235 9.65 -9.48 -15.01
C PHE A 235 9.70 -9.18 -13.52
N LYS A 236 10.90 -9.22 -12.93
CA LYS A 236 11.11 -8.98 -11.50
C LYS A 236 10.66 -7.58 -11.09
N THR A 237 10.92 -6.58 -11.93
CA THR A 237 10.51 -5.19 -11.68
C THR A 237 8.98 -5.04 -11.72
N GLY A 238 8.32 -5.63 -12.74
CA GLY A 238 6.87 -5.67 -12.82
C GLY A 238 6.23 -6.45 -11.66
N LEU A 239 6.84 -7.56 -11.24
CA LEU A 239 6.37 -8.37 -10.12
C LEU A 239 6.43 -7.59 -8.80
N ALA A 240 7.53 -6.88 -8.54
CA ALA A 240 7.66 -6.01 -7.37
C ALA A 240 6.59 -4.91 -7.36
N TYR A 241 6.29 -4.33 -8.52
CA TYR A 241 5.22 -3.34 -8.69
C TYR A 241 3.85 -3.93 -8.32
N LEU A 242 3.49 -5.08 -8.89
CA LEU A 242 2.19 -5.72 -8.68
C LEU A 242 2.01 -6.16 -7.21
N ILE A 243 2.98 -6.91 -6.67
CA ILE A 243 2.95 -7.41 -5.29
C ILE A 243 2.96 -6.24 -4.31
N GLY A 244 3.81 -5.24 -4.51
CA GLY A 244 3.92 -4.13 -3.57
C GLY A 244 2.64 -3.32 -3.43
N PHE A 245 1.97 -3.01 -4.54
CA PHE A 245 0.68 -2.33 -4.47
C PHE A 245 -0.43 -3.22 -3.94
N TRP A 246 -0.45 -4.51 -4.28
CA TRP A 246 -1.42 -5.43 -3.73
C TRP A 246 -1.28 -5.56 -2.20
N LEU A 247 -0.05 -5.73 -1.70
CA LEU A 247 0.23 -5.76 -0.26
C LEU A 247 -0.18 -4.44 0.40
N TYR A 248 0.24 -3.31 -0.15
CA TYR A 248 0.03 -2.01 0.48
C TYR A 248 -1.42 -1.52 0.42
N ASN A 249 -2.09 -1.64 -0.74
CA ASN A 249 -3.44 -1.12 -0.94
C ASN A 249 -4.55 -2.12 -0.58
N SER A 250 -4.25 -3.41 -0.49
CA SER A 250 -5.22 -4.44 -0.11
C SER A 250 -4.86 -5.09 1.22
N VAL A 251 -3.77 -5.85 1.30
CA VAL A 251 -3.48 -6.71 2.47
C VAL A 251 -3.25 -5.89 3.76
N LEU A 252 -2.38 -4.88 3.74
CA LEU A 252 -2.06 -4.05 4.91
C LEU A 252 -3.16 -3.04 5.25
N LYS A 253 -3.97 -2.65 4.25
CA LYS A 253 -5.01 -1.64 4.39
C LYS A 253 -6.29 -2.20 5.01
N PHE A 254 -6.61 -3.45 4.71
CA PHE A 254 -7.85 -4.11 5.11
C PHE A 254 -7.55 -5.21 6.13
N PRO A 255 -7.84 -5.00 7.43
CA PRO A 255 -7.60 -6.00 8.45
C PRO A 255 -8.23 -7.37 8.14
N GLY A 256 -7.40 -8.40 8.26
CA GLY A 256 -7.77 -9.81 8.21
C GLY A 256 -6.55 -10.69 8.52
N VAL A 257 -5.65 -10.91 7.56
CA VAL A 257 -4.42 -11.71 7.77
C VAL A 257 -3.32 -10.92 8.49
N ILE A 258 -3.15 -9.66 8.12
CA ILE A 258 -2.27 -8.70 8.79
C ILE A 258 -3.15 -7.62 9.41
N LEU A 259 -2.85 -7.24 10.65
CA LEU A 259 -3.61 -6.30 11.44
C LEU A 259 -2.74 -5.10 11.80
N LYS A 260 -3.22 -3.89 11.50
CA LYS A 260 -2.66 -2.70 12.13
C LYS A 260 -2.98 -2.70 13.63
N SER A 261 -2.20 -1.96 14.41
CA SER A 261 -2.27 -1.97 15.88
C SER A 261 -3.67 -1.76 16.46
N GLU A 262 -4.50 -0.86 15.91
CA GLU A 262 -5.88 -0.66 16.39
C GLU A 262 -6.79 -1.87 16.11
N ALA A 263 -6.59 -2.53 14.97
CA ALA A 263 -7.32 -3.73 14.61
C ALA A 263 -6.84 -4.95 15.42
N ALA A 264 -5.54 -5.06 15.67
CA ALA A 264 -4.95 -6.09 16.53
C ALA A 264 -5.45 -5.95 17.98
N ALA A 265 -5.45 -4.73 18.54
CA ALA A 265 -6.02 -4.46 19.86
C ALA A 265 -7.49 -4.88 19.92
N SER A 266 -8.30 -4.48 18.93
CA SER A 266 -9.71 -4.91 18.89
C SER A 266 -9.88 -6.42 18.72
N TYR A 267 -9.02 -7.08 17.95
CA TYR A 267 -9.06 -8.52 17.73
C TYR A 267 -8.77 -9.30 19.02
N LEU A 268 -7.79 -8.82 19.79
CA LEU A 268 -7.37 -9.37 21.07
C LEU A 268 -8.29 -8.98 22.24
N ASP A 269 -9.39 -8.27 21.97
CA ASP A 269 -10.31 -7.70 22.96
C ASP A 269 -9.60 -6.78 23.97
N LEU A 270 -8.61 -6.01 23.53
CA LEU A 270 -7.87 -5.04 24.34
C LEU A 270 -8.22 -3.61 23.93
N ASN A 271 -8.30 -2.72 24.91
CA ASN A 271 -8.24 -1.30 24.63
C ASN A 271 -6.90 -0.96 23.92
N TYR A 272 -6.94 -0.01 22.99
CA TYR A 272 -5.76 0.34 22.19
C TYR A 272 -4.56 0.77 23.03
N ASP A 273 -4.77 1.60 24.05
CA ASP A 273 -3.68 2.11 24.88
C ASP A 273 -3.02 0.95 25.66
N ASP A 274 -3.84 0.06 26.24
CA ASP A 274 -3.35 -1.13 26.95
C ASP A 274 -2.60 -2.09 26.02
N PHE A 275 -3.04 -2.24 24.77
CA PHE A 275 -2.33 -3.02 23.76
C PHE A 275 -0.95 -2.42 23.47
N ILE A 276 -0.85 -1.10 23.24
CA ILE A 276 0.42 -0.44 22.94
C ILE A 276 1.39 -0.51 24.13
N GLU A 277 0.91 -0.30 25.36
CA GLU A 277 1.74 -0.40 26.57
C GLU A 277 2.27 -1.82 26.83
N ASN A 278 1.56 -2.84 26.33
CA ASN A 278 1.87 -4.24 26.56
C ASN A 278 2.24 -5.03 25.29
N LYS A 279 2.50 -4.34 24.17
CA LYS A 279 2.75 -4.96 22.87
C LYS A 279 3.91 -5.95 22.85
N GLN A 280 4.87 -5.79 23.77
CA GLN A 280 5.98 -6.72 23.99
C GLN A 280 5.54 -8.15 24.28
N GLN A 281 4.34 -8.35 24.83
CA GLN A 281 3.76 -9.67 25.06
C GLN A 281 3.35 -10.38 23.76
N PHE A 282 3.28 -9.64 22.65
CA PHE A 282 2.82 -10.10 21.35
C PHE A 282 3.90 -10.04 20.27
N ASN A 283 5.14 -9.65 20.61
CA ASN A 283 6.21 -9.34 19.66
C ASN A 283 6.55 -10.48 18.68
N SER A 284 6.32 -11.75 19.02
CA SER A 284 6.53 -12.86 18.10
C SER A 284 5.60 -12.82 16.88
N ALA A 285 4.48 -12.10 16.97
CA ALA A 285 3.55 -11.88 15.88
C ALA A 285 3.80 -10.57 15.09
N LEU A 286 4.85 -9.82 15.42
CA LEU A 286 5.13 -8.55 14.75
C LEU A 286 5.47 -8.79 13.27
N TYR A 287 4.79 -8.08 12.37
CA TYR A 287 5.07 -8.13 10.95
C TYR A 287 6.35 -7.34 10.63
N THR A 288 7.35 -8.02 10.08
CA THR A 288 8.66 -7.42 9.71
C THR A 288 8.94 -7.47 8.20
N GLY A 289 7.89 -7.61 7.38
CA GLY A 289 8.02 -7.63 5.93
C GLY A 289 8.02 -6.23 5.29
N PRO A 290 7.90 -6.16 3.95
CA PRO A 290 7.79 -4.90 3.21
C PRO A 290 6.79 -3.91 3.80
N PHE A 291 7.14 -2.62 3.81
CA PHE A 291 6.33 -1.52 4.39
C PHE A 291 6.21 -1.53 5.93
N SER A 292 6.94 -2.39 6.64
CA SER A 292 7.01 -2.36 8.11
C SER A 292 7.97 -1.30 8.66
N GLN A 293 8.88 -0.79 7.83
CA GLN A 293 9.92 0.15 8.24
C GLN A 293 9.45 1.61 8.20
N LYS A 294 9.95 2.41 9.15
CA LYS A 294 9.78 3.88 9.23
C LYS A 294 8.31 4.32 9.08
N THR A 295 7.38 3.47 9.49
CA THR A 295 5.95 3.76 9.57
C THR A 295 5.57 4.08 11.01
N LYS A 296 4.51 4.86 11.19
CA LYS A 296 3.88 5.07 12.49
C LYS A 296 3.07 3.85 12.94
N TYR A 297 2.64 3.03 11.99
CA TYR A 297 1.79 1.87 12.23
C TYR A 297 2.64 0.62 12.36
N GLU A 298 2.49 -0.09 13.47
CA GLU A 298 2.96 -1.47 13.58
C GLU A 298 1.86 -2.41 13.09
N PHE A 299 2.30 -3.43 12.37
CA PHE A 299 1.47 -4.47 11.79
C PHE A 299 1.76 -5.80 12.46
N TRP A 300 0.75 -6.67 12.53
CA TRP A 300 0.80 -7.91 13.29
C TRP A 300 0.18 -9.04 12.48
N TRP A 301 0.85 -10.18 12.42
CA TRP A 301 0.30 -11.40 11.84
C TRP A 301 -0.80 -11.94 12.75
N ARG A 302 -2.02 -12.04 12.23
CA ARG A 302 -3.16 -12.53 13.01
C ARG A 302 -2.94 -13.96 13.53
N PHE A 303 -2.44 -14.85 12.69
CA PHE A 303 -2.26 -16.26 13.04
C PHE A 303 -1.19 -16.43 14.12
N ASP A 304 -0.11 -15.67 14.03
CA ASP A 304 0.92 -15.66 15.06
C ASP A 304 0.37 -15.08 16.40
N LEU A 305 -0.62 -14.18 16.36
CA LEU A 305 -1.34 -13.75 17.57
C LEU A 305 -2.21 -14.89 18.13
N ASP A 306 -2.89 -15.65 17.27
CA ASP A 306 -3.69 -16.80 17.69
C ASP A 306 -2.81 -17.87 18.35
N ASP A 307 -1.64 -18.16 17.78
CA ASP A 307 -0.67 -19.11 18.36
C ASP A 307 -0.24 -18.70 19.77
N ILE A 308 0.00 -17.41 20.02
CA ILE A 308 0.33 -16.90 21.36
C ILE A 308 -0.81 -17.17 22.36
N LEU A 309 -2.07 -16.98 21.94
CA LEU A 309 -3.23 -17.23 22.80
C LEU A 309 -3.44 -18.73 23.06
N ILE A 310 -3.23 -19.56 22.05
CA ILE A 310 -3.32 -21.02 22.13
C ILE A 310 -2.24 -21.57 23.08
N ASP A 311 -0.98 -21.15 22.92
CA ASP A 311 0.15 -21.58 23.76
C ASP A 311 -0.06 -21.20 25.24
N GLU A 312 -0.79 -20.12 25.49
CA GLU A 312 -1.12 -19.64 26.83
C GLU A 312 -2.48 -20.14 27.34
N GLU A 313 -3.19 -20.95 26.57
CA GLU A 313 -4.51 -21.52 26.90
C GLU A 313 -5.55 -20.46 27.33
N VAL A 314 -5.63 -19.35 26.59
CA VAL A 314 -6.58 -18.26 26.83
C VAL A 314 -7.34 -17.87 25.56
N ASP A 315 -8.53 -17.27 25.71
CA ASP A 315 -9.39 -16.93 24.56
C ASP A 315 -9.12 -15.53 23.98
N SER A 316 -8.39 -14.67 24.70
CA SER A 316 -8.14 -13.29 24.27
C SER A 316 -6.86 -12.70 24.87
N GLY A 317 -6.35 -11.63 24.24
CA GLY A 317 -5.22 -10.87 24.77
C GLY A 317 -5.54 -10.22 26.12
N TYR A 318 -6.79 -9.82 26.35
CA TYR A 318 -7.25 -9.36 27.67
C TYR A 318 -7.06 -10.44 28.74
N GLN A 319 -7.51 -11.68 28.48
CA GLN A 319 -7.30 -12.79 29.41
C GLN A 319 -5.81 -13.11 29.62
N LEU A 320 -5.00 -13.03 28.55
CA LEU A 320 -3.55 -13.20 28.63
C LEU A 320 -2.90 -12.21 29.60
N LEU A 321 -3.21 -10.92 29.46
CA LEU A 321 -2.64 -9.88 30.32
C LEU A 321 -3.09 -10.04 31.78
N LEU A 322 -4.36 -10.37 32.02
CA LEU A 322 -4.85 -10.67 33.37
C LEU A 322 -4.15 -11.88 34.00
N LYS A 323 -3.95 -12.97 33.23
CA LYS A 323 -3.21 -14.16 33.67
C LYS A 323 -1.78 -13.81 34.08
N LYS A 324 -1.17 -12.84 33.39
CA LYS A 324 0.17 -12.29 33.69
C LYS A 324 0.16 -11.22 34.81
N GLY A 325 -0.99 -10.94 35.43
CA GLY A 325 -1.12 -9.97 36.52
C GLY A 325 -1.07 -8.51 36.07
N ILE A 326 -1.33 -8.24 34.79
CA ILE A 326 -1.35 -6.90 34.20
C ILE A 326 -2.79 -6.41 34.15
N GLU A 327 -3.07 -5.29 34.81
CA GLU A 327 -4.37 -4.62 34.71
C GLU A 327 -4.53 -3.99 33.32
N CYS A 328 -5.66 -4.24 32.68
CA CYS A 328 -6.00 -3.72 31.36
C CYS A 328 -7.52 -3.63 31.21
N LYS A 329 -7.98 -3.07 30.09
CA LYS A 329 -9.41 -2.93 29.75
C LYS A 329 -9.71 -3.64 28.45
N GLN A 330 -10.95 -4.10 28.34
CA GLN A 330 -11.45 -4.70 27.11
C GLN A 330 -11.64 -3.66 26.00
N SER A 331 -11.60 -4.12 24.75
CA SER A 331 -11.93 -3.29 23.60
C SER A 331 -13.42 -2.99 23.58
N ALA A 332 -13.81 -1.72 23.45
CA ALA A 332 -15.21 -1.31 23.45
C ALA A 332 -15.71 -0.96 22.05
N CYS A 333 -16.83 -1.55 21.65
CA CYS A 333 -17.54 -1.25 20.43
C CYS A 333 -17.98 0.22 20.41
N LEU A 334 -17.65 0.94 19.33
CA LEU A 334 -18.00 2.35 19.15
C LEU A 334 -19.50 2.64 19.36
N GLU A 335 -20.38 1.71 18.99
CA GLU A 335 -21.83 1.93 18.95
C GLU A 335 -22.56 1.52 20.25
N CYS A 336 -22.06 0.50 20.96
CA CYS A 336 -22.77 -0.06 22.13
C CYS A 336 -21.90 -0.21 23.39
N GLY A 337 -20.59 0.02 23.33
CA GLY A 337 -19.67 -0.12 24.45
C GLY A 337 -19.37 -1.56 24.90
N GLU A 338 -20.03 -2.57 24.33
CA GLU A 338 -19.73 -3.99 24.57
C GLU A 338 -18.39 -4.39 23.93
N SER A 339 -17.88 -5.58 24.25
CA SER A 339 -16.66 -6.12 23.64
C SER A 339 -16.69 -6.04 22.11
N ALA A 340 -15.65 -5.45 21.54
CA ALA A 340 -15.43 -5.41 20.10
C ALA A 340 -14.53 -6.56 19.65
N GLY A 341 -14.58 -6.88 18.36
CA GLY A 341 -13.75 -7.92 17.74
C GLY A 341 -13.43 -7.64 16.28
N TYR A 342 -13.82 -6.47 15.78
CA TYR A 342 -13.74 -6.08 14.37
C TYR A 342 -13.36 -4.61 14.27
N PHE A 343 -12.90 -4.20 13.09
CA PHE A 343 -12.44 -2.84 12.86
C PHE A 343 -13.28 -2.12 11.80
N CYS A 344 -13.79 -0.94 12.15
CA CYS A 344 -14.52 -0.08 11.22
C CYS A 344 -13.55 0.74 10.36
N LEU A 345 -13.46 0.46 9.05
CA LEU A 345 -12.54 1.16 8.14
C LEU A 345 -12.82 2.66 7.98
N VAL A 346 -14.07 3.06 8.21
CA VAL A 346 -14.55 4.44 7.98
C VAL A 346 -14.35 5.31 9.22
N LYS A 347 -14.72 4.78 10.39
CA LYS A 347 -14.60 5.50 11.67
C LYS A 347 -13.23 5.29 12.32
N GLU A 348 -12.44 4.33 11.82
CA GLU A 348 -11.16 3.89 12.40
C GLU A 348 -11.25 3.47 13.85
N ALA A 349 -12.32 2.74 14.19
CA ALA A 349 -12.61 2.38 15.57
C ALA A 349 -13.07 0.91 15.68
N PRO A 350 -12.89 0.29 16.87
CA PRO A 350 -13.44 -1.03 17.17
C PRO A 350 -14.97 -1.05 17.05
N VAL A 351 -15.50 -2.15 16.49
CA VAL A 351 -16.94 -2.40 16.37
C VAL A 351 -17.25 -3.86 16.65
N CYS A 352 -18.47 -4.14 17.12
CA CYS A 352 -18.96 -5.50 17.28
C CYS A 352 -19.74 -5.95 16.04
N LYS A 353 -19.90 -7.28 15.88
CA LYS A 353 -20.57 -7.89 14.71
C LYS A 353 -22.01 -7.41 14.51
N LYS A 354 -22.74 -7.13 15.60
CA LYS A 354 -24.15 -6.73 15.57
C LYS A 354 -24.38 -5.32 15.04
N HIS A 355 -23.44 -4.40 15.29
CA HIS A 355 -23.55 -2.99 14.92
C HIS A 355 -22.62 -2.62 13.76
N SER A 356 -22.29 -3.60 12.91
CA SER A 356 -21.45 -3.37 11.75
C SER A 356 -21.67 -4.37 10.62
N ILE A 357 -21.42 -3.92 9.41
CA ILE A 357 -21.59 -4.68 8.17
C ILE A 357 -20.21 -4.99 7.60
N GLY A 358 -19.98 -6.26 7.26
CA GLY A 358 -18.76 -6.75 6.63
C GLY A 358 -19.10 -7.56 5.37
N ALA A 359 -18.09 -8.17 4.75
CA ALA A 359 -18.25 -8.96 3.52
C ALA A 359 -18.95 -8.18 2.38
N LEU A 360 -18.60 -6.91 2.23
CA LEU A 360 -19.08 -6.07 1.12
C LEU A 360 -18.35 -6.46 -0.16
N ASP A 361 -19.00 -6.34 -1.33
CA ASP A 361 -18.47 -6.83 -2.61
C ASP A 361 -17.12 -6.21 -3.00
N TRP A 362 -16.87 -4.95 -2.61
CA TRP A 362 -15.61 -4.24 -2.86
C TRP A 362 -14.54 -4.49 -1.79
N MET A 363 -14.90 -5.12 -0.66
CA MET A 363 -13.92 -5.54 0.35
C MET A 363 -13.24 -6.85 -0.08
N PRO A 364 -11.94 -7.00 0.14
CA PRO A 364 -11.26 -8.27 -0.09
C PRO A 364 -11.90 -9.39 0.73
N ARG A 365 -12.01 -10.59 0.16
CA ARG A 365 -12.63 -11.73 0.87
C ARG A 365 -11.80 -12.18 2.06
N GLY A 366 -10.49 -12.03 1.99
CA GLY A 366 -9.59 -12.32 3.10
C GLY A 366 -9.60 -11.25 4.21
N ALA A 367 -10.31 -10.13 4.03
CA ALA A 367 -10.43 -9.05 5.01
C ALA A 367 -11.63 -9.24 5.94
N ASP A 368 -11.72 -10.42 6.55
CA ASP A 368 -12.86 -10.86 7.37
C ASP A 368 -13.06 -10.04 8.66
N LEU A 369 -12.03 -9.34 9.12
CA LEU A 369 -12.08 -8.43 10.27
C LEU A 369 -12.46 -6.98 9.91
N SER A 370 -12.49 -6.66 8.61
CA SER A 370 -12.85 -5.34 8.10
C SER A 370 -14.36 -5.15 8.02
N ARG A 371 -14.87 -4.07 8.63
CA ARG A 371 -16.31 -3.75 8.66
C ARG A 371 -16.58 -2.25 8.48
N ILE A 372 -17.85 -1.90 8.33
CA ILE A 372 -18.37 -0.53 8.43
C ILE A 372 -19.44 -0.51 9.52
N ALA A 373 -19.36 0.44 10.45
CA ALA A 373 -20.39 0.65 11.47
C ALA A 373 -21.76 0.87 10.82
N THR A 374 -22.84 0.28 11.36
CA THR A 374 -24.17 0.30 10.73
C THR A 374 -24.65 1.73 10.46
N GLU A 375 -24.48 2.65 11.41
CA GLU A 375 -24.84 4.07 11.24
C GLU A 375 -24.14 4.69 10.02
N ALA A 376 -22.83 4.46 9.88
CA ALA A 376 -22.06 4.93 8.74
C ALA A 376 -22.52 4.26 7.45
N TYR A 377 -22.76 2.94 7.48
CA TYR A 377 -23.22 2.22 6.29
C TYR A 377 -24.55 2.74 5.80
N GLU A 378 -25.58 2.83 6.65
CA GLU A 378 -26.93 3.28 6.27
C GLU A 378 -26.92 4.68 5.66
N LEU A 379 -26.07 5.57 6.17
CA LEU A 379 -25.94 6.93 5.64
C LEU A 379 -25.36 6.97 4.21
N TYR A 380 -24.53 6.00 3.85
CA TYR A 380 -23.77 6.01 2.60
C TYR A 380 -24.10 4.85 1.66
N HIS A 381 -24.95 3.93 2.09
CA HIS A 381 -25.38 2.73 1.36
C HIS A 381 -25.83 2.99 -0.07
N PRO A 382 -26.62 4.05 -0.38
CA PRO A 382 -27.03 4.34 -1.76
C PRO A 382 -25.85 4.60 -2.72
N TYR A 383 -24.67 4.93 -2.18
CA TYR A 383 -23.44 5.17 -2.92
C TYR A 383 -22.47 3.98 -2.89
N LEU A 384 -22.71 3.01 -1.99
CA LEU A 384 -21.95 1.77 -1.86
C LEU A 384 -22.49 0.67 -2.78
N GLU A 385 -23.80 0.68 -3.04
CA GLU A 385 -24.47 -0.25 -3.94
C GLU A 385 -24.81 0.37 -5.31
N SER A 386 -24.06 1.38 -5.76
CA SER A 386 -24.26 1.87 -7.13
C SER A 386 -23.89 0.76 -8.12
N LYS A 387 -24.93 0.07 -8.58
CA LYS A 387 -24.98 -1.07 -9.50
C LYS A 387 -23.77 -1.13 -10.44
N ASN A 388 -23.02 -2.22 -10.31
CA ASN A 388 -22.23 -2.76 -11.41
C ASN A 388 -23.07 -2.87 -12.69
#